data_AF-A0A2V9LXU7-F1
#
_entry.id   AF-A0A2V9LXU7-F1
#
_cell.length_a   1.000
_cell.length_b   1.000
_cell.length_c   1.000
_cell.angle_alpha   90.00
_cell.angle_beta   90.00
_cell.angle_gamma   90.00
#
_symmetry.space_group_name_H-M   'P 1'
#
loop_
_entity.id
_entity.type
_entity.pdbx_description
1 polymer ?
#
loop_
_entity_poly.entity_id
_entity_poly.type
_entity_poly.pdbx_seq_one_letter_code
_entity_poly.pdbx_strand_id
1 'polypeptide(L)'
;MERGTYQDISPGWTEWIFPVFLFVATFFSTTFAGLIHAGYSDSRFFPTLMMALRHPLILAHGLPFSFTFLAILLAHELGHYFACRYYRIRCTPPFFIPVPISIAGTLGAFIRIKSPFQHKRALFDVGVAGPLAGFAFVVPALLVGIAHSRLIPKGSAEGAYALGEPLIFQWVARVVLGYSPGSQDMIAHPIAIAAWFGLLATCLNLLPIWQLDGGHIAYALLSREAQKRLSVGAVLGLIGVSFVGWPLPSYLLFGLLLLIIGSRFRFYHPPTLYDEEEVGPGRVAVGMFALVVLIVSFTPVPFSIG
;
A
#
# COMPACT_ATOMS: atom_id res chain seq x y z
N MET A 1 -46.80 10.18 4.65
CA MET A 1 -45.59 9.81 5.41
C MET A 1 -45.25 8.37 5.07
N GLU A 2 -44.58 8.15 3.93
CA GLU A 2 -44.02 6.83 3.62
C GLU A 2 -42.74 6.66 4.44
N ARG A 3 -42.70 5.59 5.22
CA ARG A 3 -41.48 5.16 5.92
C ARG A 3 -40.46 4.80 4.83
N GLY A 4 -39.45 5.66 4.65
CA GLY A 4 -38.31 5.35 3.80
C GLY A 4 -37.74 4.00 4.22
N THR A 5 -37.89 3.00 3.37
CA THR A 5 -37.24 1.71 3.51
C THR A 5 -35.74 1.98 3.66
N TYR A 6 -35.15 1.56 4.78
CA TYR A 6 -33.71 1.51 4.93
C TYR A 6 -33.19 0.60 3.81
N GLN A 7 -32.76 1.17 2.68
CA GLN A 7 -32.07 0.40 1.66
C GLN A 7 -30.80 -0.10 2.32
N ASP A 8 -30.69 -1.41 2.46
CA ASP A 8 -29.48 -2.04 2.95
C ASP A 8 -28.34 -1.69 1.96
N ILE A 9 -27.44 -0.85 2.44
CA ILE A 9 -26.24 -0.43 1.72
C ILE A 9 -25.14 -1.49 1.78
N SER A 10 -25.40 -2.61 2.47
CA SER A 10 -24.48 -3.75 2.52
C SER A 10 -24.45 -4.52 1.20
N PRO A 11 -23.27 -4.97 0.75
CA PRO A 11 -23.18 -5.88 -0.38
C PRO A 11 -23.81 -7.21 0.03
N GLY A 12 -24.76 -7.70 -0.77
CA GLY A 12 -25.40 -9.00 -0.54
C GLY A 12 -24.39 -10.15 -0.61
N TRP A 13 -24.74 -11.30 -0.03
CA TRP A 13 -23.83 -12.47 0.06
C TRP A 13 -23.22 -12.92 -1.27
N THR A 14 -23.96 -12.80 -2.38
CA THR A 14 -23.46 -13.14 -3.72
C THR A 14 -22.35 -12.20 -4.20
N GLU A 15 -22.29 -10.97 -3.72
CA GLU A 15 -21.21 -10.02 -4.03
C GLU A 15 -19.88 -10.40 -3.36
N TRP A 16 -19.89 -11.32 -2.38
CA TRP A 16 -18.69 -11.76 -1.67
C TRP A 16 -17.98 -12.95 -2.32
N ILE A 17 -18.67 -13.74 -3.14
CA ILE A 17 -18.12 -14.98 -3.72
C ILE A 17 -16.84 -14.69 -4.52
N PHE A 18 -16.90 -13.71 -5.42
CA PHE A 18 -15.76 -13.35 -6.26
C PHE A 18 -14.60 -12.70 -5.48
N PRO A 19 -14.83 -11.71 -4.59
CA PRO A 19 -13.81 -11.20 -3.67
C PRO A 19 -13.11 -12.29 -2.86
N VAL A 20 -13.85 -13.25 -2.31
CA VAL A 20 -13.28 -14.35 -1.51
C VAL A 20 -12.41 -15.25 -2.39
N PHE A 21 -12.85 -15.58 -3.60
CA PHE A 21 -12.02 -16.32 -4.55
C PHE A 21 -10.71 -15.57 -4.85
N LEU A 22 -10.78 -14.26 -5.11
CA LEU A 22 -9.60 -13.44 -5.35
C LEU A 22 -8.69 -13.36 -4.13
N PHE A 23 -9.23 -13.26 -2.93
CA PHE A 23 -8.46 -13.30 -1.69
C PHE A 23 -7.72 -14.62 -1.54
N VAL A 24 -8.39 -15.76 -1.76
CA VAL A 24 -7.77 -17.09 -1.70
C VAL A 24 -6.68 -17.23 -2.78
N ALA A 25 -6.93 -16.80 -4.01
CA ALA A 25 -5.92 -16.79 -5.07
C ALA A 25 -4.71 -15.92 -4.69
N THR A 26 -4.96 -14.78 -4.03
CA THR A 26 -3.91 -13.86 -3.57
C THR A 26 -3.13 -14.44 -2.40
N PHE A 27 -3.76 -15.20 -1.52
CA PHE A 27 -3.10 -15.94 -0.45
C PHE A 27 -2.09 -16.95 -1.01
N PHE A 28 -2.46 -17.74 -2.01
CA PHE A 28 -1.51 -18.64 -2.65
C PHE A 28 -0.39 -17.88 -3.36
N SER A 29 -0.70 -16.86 -4.16
CA SER A 29 0.34 -16.10 -4.89
C SER A 29 1.31 -15.37 -3.96
N THR A 30 0.84 -14.79 -2.85
CA THR A 30 1.70 -14.17 -1.84
C THR A 30 2.48 -15.20 -1.03
N THR A 31 1.94 -16.40 -0.80
CA THR A 31 2.70 -17.51 -0.18
C THR A 31 3.84 -17.97 -1.08
N PHE A 32 3.61 -18.07 -2.40
CA PHE A 32 4.67 -18.34 -3.38
C PHE A 32 5.75 -17.26 -3.37
N ALA A 33 5.36 -15.98 -3.36
CA ALA A 33 6.30 -14.87 -3.22
C ALA A 33 7.07 -14.95 -1.89
N GLY A 34 6.41 -15.35 -0.81
CA GLY A 34 7.03 -15.57 0.49
C GLY A 34 8.15 -16.62 0.49
N LEU A 35 8.07 -17.64 -0.38
CA LEU A 35 9.16 -18.62 -0.53
C LEU A 35 10.45 -18.00 -1.09
N ILE A 36 10.32 -16.99 -1.97
CA ILE A 36 11.46 -16.24 -2.50
C ILE A 36 12.15 -15.52 -1.35
N HIS A 37 11.36 -14.79 -0.55
CA HIS A 37 11.85 -14.00 0.58
C HIS A 37 12.37 -14.84 1.74
N ALA A 38 11.90 -16.08 1.87
CA ALA A 38 12.40 -17.05 2.83
C ALA A 38 13.67 -17.78 2.34
N GLY A 39 14.13 -17.54 1.10
CA GLY A 39 15.32 -18.18 0.53
C GLY A 39 15.10 -19.60 -0.01
N TYR A 40 13.85 -20.01 -0.21
CA TYR A 40 13.49 -21.33 -0.73
C TYR A 40 13.21 -21.34 -2.25
N SER A 41 13.26 -20.19 -2.93
CA SER A 41 12.95 -20.08 -4.37
C SER A 41 13.79 -18.99 -5.08
N ASP A 42 14.29 -19.31 -6.28
CA ASP A 42 15.01 -18.38 -7.17
C ASP A 42 14.06 -17.49 -8.01
N SER A 43 12.89 -17.09 -7.49
CA SER A 43 11.86 -16.28 -8.17
C SER A 43 11.17 -16.87 -9.41
N ARG A 44 11.63 -18.04 -9.90
CA ARG A 44 11.04 -18.73 -11.06
C ARG A 44 9.74 -19.44 -10.68
N PHE A 45 8.64 -19.06 -11.31
CA PHE A 45 7.31 -19.59 -10.98
C PHE A 45 7.18 -21.11 -11.17
N PHE A 46 7.47 -21.64 -12.36
CA PHE A 46 7.24 -23.07 -12.64
C PHE A 46 8.06 -24.03 -11.76
N PRO A 47 9.38 -23.82 -11.55
CA PRO A 47 10.14 -24.66 -10.62
C PRO A 47 9.59 -24.62 -9.19
N THR A 48 9.20 -23.44 -8.71
CA THR A 48 8.63 -23.26 -7.37
C THR A 48 7.29 -23.98 -7.24
N LEU A 49 6.44 -23.91 -8.27
CA LEU A 49 5.18 -24.64 -8.33
C LEU A 49 5.41 -26.16 -8.27
N MET A 50 6.32 -26.68 -9.08
CA MET A 50 6.64 -28.11 -9.08
C MET A 50 7.21 -28.57 -7.73
N MET A 51 8.04 -27.74 -7.09
CA MET A 51 8.56 -28.01 -5.76
C MET A 51 7.46 -28.04 -4.70
N ALA A 52 6.55 -27.06 -4.70
CA ALA A 52 5.42 -27.02 -3.79
C ALA A 52 4.45 -28.21 -3.97
N LEU A 53 4.24 -28.67 -5.21
CA LEU A 53 3.42 -29.86 -5.48
C LEU A 53 4.07 -31.16 -4.98
N ARG A 54 5.41 -31.27 -5.05
CA ARG A 54 6.15 -32.43 -4.55
C ARG A 54 6.33 -32.42 -3.03
N HIS A 55 6.49 -31.23 -2.44
CA HIS A 55 6.77 -31.03 -1.02
C HIS A 55 5.84 -29.95 -0.45
N PRO A 56 4.55 -30.23 -0.20
CA PRO A 56 3.56 -29.22 0.17
C PRO A 56 3.89 -28.49 1.47
N LEU A 57 4.63 -29.12 2.39
CA LEU A 57 5.07 -28.49 3.64
C LEU A 57 5.98 -27.29 3.43
N ILE A 58 6.63 -27.15 2.27
CA ILE A 58 7.50 -26.01 1.98
C ILE A 58 6.73 -24.68 2.00
N LEU A 59 5.44 -24.71 1.66
CA LEU A 59 4.57 -23.52 1.66
C LEU A 59 4.51 -22.86 3.04
N ALA A 60 4.74 -23.63 4.12
CA ALA A 60 4.79 -23.09 5.48
C ALA A 60 5.84 -21.97 5.65
N HIS A 61 6.95 -22.03 4.89
CA HIS A 61 8.00 -21.01 4.94
C HIS A 61 7.58 -19.68 4.30
N GLY A 62 6.60 -19.68 3.39
CA GLY A 62 6.05 -18.47 2.77
C GLY A 62 4.93 -17.80 3.58
N LEU A 63 4.36 -18.52 4.55
CA LEU A 63 3.23 -18.04 5.36
C LEU A 63 3.54 -16.77 6.17
N PRO A 64 4.71 -16.60 6.81
CA PRO A 64 5.00 -15.38 7.57
C PRO A 64 4.92 -14.12 6.69
N PHE A 65 5.38 -14.19 5.44
CA PHE A 65 5.25 -13.09 4.48
C PHE A 65 3.78 -12.88 4.08
N SER A 66 3.10 -13.94 3.62
CA SER A 66 1.73 -13.85 3.11
C SER A 66 0.74 -13.33 4.15
N PHE A 67 0.73 -13.91 5.36
CA PHE A 67 -0.18 -13.47 6.42
C PHE A 67 0.07 -12.02 6.82
N THR A 68 1.34 -11.63 6.98
CA THR A 68 1.70 -10.26 7.34
C THR A 68 1.26 -9.28 6.26
N PHE A 69 1.59 -9.56 5.00
CA PHE A 69 1.31 -8.64 3.91
C PHE A 69 -0.20 -8.51 3.63
N LEU A 70 -0.92 -9.64 3.64
CA LEU A 70 -2.38 -9.61 3.48
C LEU A 70 -3.09 -8.97 4.65
N ALA A 71 -2.61 -9.13 5.89
CA ALA A 71 -3.19 -8.44 7.04
C ALA A 71 -3.07 -6.92 6.89
N ILE A 72 -1.92 -6.42 6.42
CA ILE A 72 -1.70 -4.99 6.16
C ILE A 72 -2.64 -4.48 5.07
N LEU A 73 -2.68 -5.15 3.90
CA LEU A 73 -3.54 -4.74 2.78
C LEU A 73 -5.03 -4.84 3.13
N LEU A 74 -5.43 -5.89 3.85
CA LEU A 74 -6.80 -6.06 4.29
C LEU A 74 -7.18 -4.98 5.31
N ALA A 75 -6.30 -4.66 6.27
CA ALA A 75 -6.54 -3.58 7.23
C ALA A 75 -6.72 -2.23 6.52
N HIS A 76 -5.92 -1.95 5.50
CA HIS A 76 -6.07 -0.76 4.65
C HIS A 76 -7.46 -0.70 4.01
N GLU A 77 -7.85 -1.73 3.28
CA GLU A 77 -9.15 -1.74 2.60
C GLU A 77 -10.34 -1.76 3.57
N LEU A 78 -10.20 -2.45 4.70
CA LEU A 78 -11.21 -2.44 5.76
C LEU A 78 -11.35 -1.06 6.40
N GLY A 79 -10.26 -0.29 6.52
CA GLY A 79 -10.31 1.11 6.95
C GLY A 79 -11.24 1.94 6.07
N HIS A 80 -11.05 1.87 4.75
CA HIS A 80 -11.94 2.52 3.80
C HIS A 80 -13.37 2.00 3.87
N TYR A 81 -13.55 0.68 3.94
CA TYR A 81 -14.85 0.03 3.98
C TYR A 81 -15.65 0.45 5.22
N PHE A 82 -15.04 0.44 6.41
CA PHE A 82 -15.71 0.86 7.64
C PHE A 82 -16.02 2.36 7.64
N ALA A 83 -15.13 3.20 7.11
CA ALA A 83 -15.43 4.62 6.92
C ALA A 83 -16.62 4.82 5.96
N CYS A 84 -16.68 4.07 4.86
CA CYS A 84 -17.83 4.08 3.96
C CYS A 84 -19.12 3.66 4.69
N ARG A 85 -19.06 2.64 5.56
CA ARG A 85 -20.23 2.23 6.36
C ARG A 85 -20.69 3.30 7.32
N TYR A 86 -19.76 3.94 8.02
CA TYR A 86 -20.07 5.04 8.93
C TYR A 86 -20.78 6.19 8.20
N TYR A 87 -20.30 6.56 7.01
CA TYR A 87 -20.88 7.62 6.17
C TYR A 87 -22.05 7.16 5.28
N ARG A 88 -22.49 5.90 5.39
CA ARG A 88 -23.55 5.32 4.56
C ARG A 88 -23.28 5.41 3.05
N ILE A 89 -22.01 5.34 2.65
CA ILE A 89 -21.55 5.32 1.26
C ILE A 89 -21.57 3.87 0.78
N ARG A 90 -22.17 3.62 -0.39
CA ARG A 90 -22.18 2.28 -0.99
C ARG A 90 -20.79 1.97 -1.54
N CYS A 91 -20.20 0.87 -1.11
CA CYS A 91 -18.92 0.37 -1.62
C CYS A 91 -18.98 -1.16 -1.81
N THR A 92 -18.05 -1.70 -2.58
CA THR A 92 -17.85 -3.16 -2.68
C THR A 92 -17.07 -3.69 -1.48
N PRO A 93 -17.07 -5.02 -1.28
CA PRO A 93 -16.02 -5.68 -0.52
C PRO A 93 -14.63 -5.43 -1.12
N PRO A 94 -13.54 -5.64 -0.36
CA PRO A 94 -12.18 -5.56 -0.87
C PRO A 94 -11.91 -6.59 -1.98
N PHE A 95 -11.45 -6.13 -3.14
CA PHE A 95 -10.96 -6.99 -4.21
C PHE A 95 -9.44 -7.04 -4.18
N PHE A 96 -8.88 -8.24 -4.04
CA PHE A 96 -7.45 -8.47 -4.13
C PHE A 96 -7.04 -8.80 -5.57
N ILE A 97 -5.84 -8.37 -5.99
CA ILE A 97 -5.32 -8.61 -7.34
C ILE A 97 -4.14 -9.60 -7.26
N PRO A 98 -4.36 -10.91 -7.48
CA PRO A 98 -3.30 -11.90 -7.40
C PRO A 98 -2.34 -11.78 -8.59
N VAL A 99 -1.03 -11.74 -8.33
CA VAL A 99 0.01 -11.78 -9.37
C VAL A 99 1.11 -12.76 -8.97
N PRO A 100 0.96 -14.06 -9.30
CA PRO A 100 1.83 -15.14 -8.80
C PRO A 100 3.28 -15.11 -9.33
N ILE A 101 3.54 -14.32 -10.37
CA ILE A 101 4.88 -14.17 -10.97
C ILE A 101 5.65 -12.99 -10.33
N SER A 102 4.97 -12.15 -9.54
CA SER A 102 5.60 -10.97 -8.92
C SER A 102 6.29 -11.32 -7.60
N ILE A 103 7.33 -10.55 -7.26
CA ILE A 103 8.03 -10.66 -5.96
C ILE A 103 7.15 -10.31 -4.76
N ALA A 104 6.05 -9.58 -4.96
CA ALA A 104 5.09 -9.28 -3.90
C ALA A 104 3.96 -10.33 -3.82
N GLY A 105 3.71 -11.06 -4.90
CA GLY A 105 2.58 -11.98 -5.06
C GLY A 105 1.24 -11.30 -5.35
N THR A 106 1.17 -9.96 -5.36
CA THR A 106 -0.06 -9.19 -5.59
C THR A 106 0.25 -7.78 -6.08
N LEU A 107 -0.70 -7.15 -6.78
CA LEU A 107 -0.70 -5.70 -7.06
C LEU A 107 -1.40 -4.87 -5.98
N GLY A 108 -1.86 -5.52 -4.91
CA GLY A 108 -2.60 -4.90 -3.83
C GLY A 108 -4.06 -5.30 -3.82
N ALA A 109 -4.86 -4.50 -3.12
CA ALA A 109 -6.29 -4.62 -3.04
C ALA A 109 -6.94 -3.25 -3.25
N PHE A 110 -8.24 -3.24 -3.53
CA PHE A 110 -9.02 -2.01 -3.61
C PHE A 110 -10.49 -2.28 -3.30
N ILE A 111 -11.18 -1.30 -2.73
CA ILE A 111 -12.64 -1.21 -2.74
C ILE A 111 -13.11 -0.31 -3.88
N ARG A 112 -14.28 -0.62 -4.45
CA ARG A 112 -14.94 0.24 -5.43
C ARG A 112 -16.07 1.01 -4.77
N ILE A 113 -15.96 2.33 -4.76
CA ILE A 113 -17.01 3.23 -4.29
C ILE A 113 -18.11 3.31 -5.36
N LYS A 114 -19.36 3.02 -4.99
CA LYS A 114 -20.53 2.93 -5.89
C LYS A 114 -21.46 4.15 -5.81
N SER A 115 -21.18 5.11 -4.92
CA SER A 115 -21.98 6.33 -4.75
C SER A 115 -21.08 7.55 -4.55
N PRO A 116 -21.47 8.74 -5.03
CA PRO A 116 -20.67 9.94 -4.86
C PRO A 116 -20.55 10.34 -3.38
N PHE A 117 -19.46 11.01 -3.05
CA PHE A 117 -19.26 11.59 -1.72
C PHE A 117 -20.16 12.81 -1.53
N GLN A 118 -20.89 12.84 -0.42
CA GLN A 118 -21.82 13.93 -0.15
C GLN A 118 -21.13 15.23 0.27
N HIS A 119 -20.02 15.14 1.01
CA HIS A 119 -19.36 16.28 1.67
C HIS A 119 -17.86 15.99 1.88
N LYS A 120 -17.05 17.05 1.92
CA LYS A 120 -15.57 16.96 2.05
C LYS A 120 -15.09 16.19 3.27
N ARG A 121 -15.84 16.24 4.38
CA ARG A 121 -15.53 15.47 5.60
C ARG A 121 -15.54 13.97 5.34
N ALA A 122 -16.58 13.46 4.68
CA ALA A 122 -16.66 12.04 4.35
C ALA A 122 -15.56 11.63 3.35
N LEU A 123 -15.26 12.48 2.37
CA LEU A 123 -14.15 12.24 1.44
C LEU A 123 -12.80 12.16 2.17
N PHE A 124 -12.55 13.10 3.08
CA PHE A 124 -11.34 13.11 3.91
C PHE A 124 -11.24 11.86 4.77
N ASP A 125 -12.29 11.55 5.53
CA ASP A 125 -12.28 10.46 6.51
C ASP A 125 -12.15 9.10 5.81
N VAL A 126 -12.84 8.89 4.69
CA VAL A 126 -12.66 7.68 3.88
C VAL A 126 -11.25 7.63 3.30
N GLY A 127 -10.73 8.75 2.74
CA GLY A 127 -9.38 8.79 2.17
C GLY A 127 -8.29 8.47 3.19
N VAL A 128 -8.39 8.96 4.43
CA VAL A 128 -7.35 8.76 5.44
C VAL A 128 -7.48 7.45 6.21
N ALA A 129 -8.69 6.89 6.34
CA ALA A 129 -8.94 5.70 7.15
C ALA A 129 -8.14 4.48 6.67
N GLY A 130 -8.04 4.26 5.35
CA GLY A 130 -7.30 3.11 4.81
C GLY A 130 -5.81 3.17 5.11
N PRO A 131 -5.08 4.20 4.64
CA PRO A 131 -3.65 4.33 4.90
C PRO A 131 -3.27 4.26 6.37
N LEU A 132 -4.05 4.89 7.26
CA LEU A 132 -3.75 4.84 8.70
C LEU A 132 -4.03 3.48 9.33
N ALA A 133 -5.09 2.78 8.90
CA ALA A 133 -5.36 1.42 9.34
C ALA A 133 -4.27 0.45 8.86
N GLY A 134 -3.85 0.52 7.59
CA GLY A 134 -2.73 -0.25 7.07
C GLY A 134 -1.44 0.04 7.84
N PHE A 135 -1.10 1.32 8.02
CA PHE A 135 0.10 1.74 8.75
C PHE A 135 0.12 1.24 10.20
N ALA A 136 -1.03 1.22 10.89
CA ALA A 136 -1.13 0.69 12.24
C ALA A 136 -0.76 -0.81 12.35
N PHE A 137 -0.95 -1.59 11.27
CA PHE A 137 -0.50 -2.99 11.19
C PHE A 137 0.95 -3.11 10.71
N VAL A 138 1.40 -2.19 9.86
CA VAL A 138 2.79 -2.15 9.37
C VAL A 138 3.80 -1.95 10.50
N VAL A 139 3.54 -1.02 11.42
CA VAL A 139 4.48 -0.69 12.51
C VAL A 139 4.84 -1.91 13.40
N PRO A 140 3.89 -2.67 13.97
CA PRO A 140 4.22 -3.86 14.76
C PRO A 140 4.84 -4.96 13.90
N ALA A 141 4.40 -5.16 12.66
CA ALA A 141 5.01 -6.12 11.75
C ALA A 141 6.48 -5.77 11.46
N LEU A 142 6.78 -4.48 11.26
CA LEU A 142 8.12 -3.98 11.05
C LEU A 142 9.02 -4.24 12.27
N LEU A 143 8.53 -3.95 13.48
CA LEU A 143 9.24 -4.23 14.73
C LEU A 143 9.58 -5.72 14.88
N VAL A 144 8.58 -6.59 14.73
CA VAL A 144 8.75 -8.05 14.84
C VAL A 144 9.67 -8.58 13.74
N GLY A 145 9.47 -8.14 12.50
CA GLY A 145 10.28 -8.57 11.37
C GLY A 145 11.74 -8.18 11.52
N ILE A 146 12.02 -6.93 11.90
CA ILE A 146 13.37 -6.45 12.14
C ILE A 146 14.02 -7.20 13.30
N ALA A 147 13.31 -7.44 14.40
CA ALA A 147 13.85 -8.19 15.54
C ALA A 147 14.29 -9.63 15.18
N HIS A 148 13.72 -10.23 14.13
CA HIS A 148 14.09 -11.56 13.63
C HIS A 148 15.03 -11.52 12.42
N SER A 149 15.45 -10.33 11.99
CA SER A 149 16.39 -10.14 10.88
C SER A 149 17.84 -10.28 11.35
N ARG A 150 18.76 -10.51 10.42
CA ARG A 150 20.19 -10.66 10.73
C ARG A 150 21.01 -9.57 10.05
N LEU A 151 21.87 -8.92 10.82
CA LEU A 151 22.83 -7.95 10.28
C LEU A 151 24.10 -8.68 9.85
N ILE A 152 24.62 -8.28 8.70
CA ILE A 152 25.88 -8.78 8.13
C ILE A 152 26.77 -7.59 7.77
N PRO A 153 28.10 -7.75 7.70
CA PRO A 153 28.99 -6.70 7.22
C PRO A 153 28.59 -6.27 5.79
N LYS A 154 28.67 -4.97 5.52
CA LYS A 154 28.33 -4.44 4.20
C LYS A 154 29.15 -5.09 3.10
N GLY A 155 28.50 -5.44 1.99
CA GLY A 155 29.11 -6.14 0.86
C GLY A 155 29.21 -7.65 1.02
N SER A 156 28.66 -8.22 2.10
CA SER A 156 28.65 -9.69 2.28
C SER A 156 27.52 -10.38 1.50
N ALA A 157 26.62 -9.62 0.88
CA ALA A 157 25.47 -10.11 0.10
C ALA A 157 25.53 -9.61 -1.36
N GLU A 158 26.70 -9.70 -2.01
CA GLU A 158 26.90 -9.33 -3.42
C GLU A 158 25.92 -10.09 -4.35
N GLY A 159 25.30 -9.37 -5.28
CA GLY A 159 24.41 -9.93 -6.30
C GLY A 159 22.94 -10.15 -5.90
N ALA A 160 22.56 -9.82 -4.66
CA ALA A 160 21.16 -9.82 -4.24
C ALA A 160 20.47 -8.48 -4.55
N TYR A 161 19.17 -8.50 -4.84
CA TYR A 161 18.37 -7.26 -4.91
C TYR A 161 18.31 -6.62 -3.53
N ALA A 162 18.81 -5.39 -3.42
CA ALA A 162 18.69 -4.59 -2.21
C ALA A 162 17.38 -3.81 -2.22
N LEU A 163 16.64 -3.88 -1.10
CA LEU A 163 15.46 -3.07 -0.87
C LEU A 163 15.90 -1.72 -0.31
N GLY A 164 15.42 -0.63 -0.91
CA GLY A 164 15.65 0.70 -0.37
C GLY A 164 15.02 0.86 1.01
N GLU A 165 15.65 1.60 1.91
CA GLU A 165 15.23 1.63 3.31
C GLU A 165 14.51 2.95 3.62
N PRO A 166 13.17 2.97 3.75
CA PRO A 166 12.48 4.18 4.16
C PRO A 166 12.90 4.63 5.56
N LEU A 167 12.67 5.91 5.89
CA LEU A 167 13.14 6.50 7.15
C LEU A 167 12.67 5.74 8.38
N ILE A 168 11.39 5.30 8.40
CA ILE A 168 10.86 4.52 9.52
C ILE A 168 11.54 3.16 9.64
N PHE A 169 11.88 2.52 8.52
CA PHE A 169 12.58 1.24 8.50
C PHE A 169 13.98 1.40 9.10
N GLN A 170 14.74 2.40 8.64
CA GLN A 170 16.07 2.69 9.18
C GLN A 170 16.03 3.04 10.67
N TRP A 171 15.02 3.82 11.09
CA TRP A 171 14.87 4.20 12.49
C TRP A 171 14.56 2.97 13.37
N VAL A 172 13.60 2.13 12.99
CA VAL A 172 13.28 0.92 13.73
C VAL A 172 14.46 -0.05 13.74
N ALA A 173 15.13 -0.27 12.61
CA ALA A 173 16.31 -1.12 12.52
C ALA A 173 17.45 -0.64 13.41
N ARG A 174 17.68 0.68 13.47
CA ARG A 174 18.68 1.28 14.34
C ARG A 174 18.35 1.08 15.82
N VAL A 175 17.10 1.29 16.21
CA VAL A 175 16.66 1.15 17.61
C VAL A 175 16.67 -0.31 18.07
N VAL A 176 16.24 -1.24 17.21
CA VAL A 176 16.07 -2.65 17.57
C VAL A 176 17.38 -3.43 17.49
N LEU A 177 18.18 -3.22 16.43
CA LEU A 177 19.39 -4.03 16.16
C LEU A 177 20.69 -3.22 16.15
N GLY A 178 20.65 -1.89 16.38
CA GLY A 178 21.84 -1.05 16.22
C GLY A 178 22.27 -0.88 14.77
N TYR A 179 21.34 -1.06 13.81
CA TYR A 179 21.64 -1.04 12.38
C TYR A 179 22.25 0.29 11.90
N SER A 180 23.33 0.17 11.12
CA SER A 180 24.00 1.27 10.44
C SER A 180 24.15 0.98 8.94
N PRO A 181 23.37 1.63 8.05
CA PRO A 181 23.41 1.42 6.60
C PRO A 181 24.78 1.67 5.94
N GLY A 182 25.66 2.42 6.64
CA GLY A 182 27.01 2.71 6.17
C GLY A 182 27.96 1.53 6.27
N SER A 183 27.72 0.60 7.20
CA SER A 183 28.66 -0.46 7.59
C SER A 183 28.08 -1.87 7.57
N GLN A 184 26.75 -1.99 7.48
CA GLN A 184 26.05 -3.27 7.56
C GLN A 184 25.01 -3.38 6.45
N ASP A 185 24.76 -4.61 6.01
CA ASP A 185 23.57 -5.00 5.26
C ASP A 185 22.65 -5.84 6.17
N MET A 186 21.39 -6.03 5.77
CA MET A 186 20.43 -6.82 6.53
C MET A 186 19.82 -7.94 5.70
N ILE A 187 19.95 -9.17 6.19
CA ILE A 187 19.14 -10.31 5.74
C ILE A 187 17.80 -10.19 6.45
N ALA A 188 16.86 -9.53 5.78
CA ALA A 188 15.55 -9.23 6.32
C ALA A 188 14.69 -10.50 6.45
N HIS A 189 14.05 -10.66 7.62
CA HIS A 189 13.05 -11.71 7.82
C HIS A 189 11.85 -11.48 6.86
N PRO A 190 11.15 -12.53 6.37
CA PRO A 190 10.01 -12.36 5.47
C PRO A 190 8.91 -11.44 6.00
N ILE A 191 8.73 -11.36 7.32
CA ILE A 191 7.81 -10.40 7.98
C ILE A 191 8.28 -8.95 7.77
N ALA A 192 9.58 -8.67 7.87
CA ALA A 192 10.13 -7.32 7.63
C ALA A 192 9.96 -6.90 6.16
N ILE A 193 10.16 -7.84 5.24
CA ILE A 193 9.95 -7.61 3.79
C ILE A 193 8.46 -7.36 3.51
N ALA A 194 7.55 -8.11 4.13
CA ALA A 194 6.11 -7.85 4.03
C ALA A 194 5.72 -6.46 4.57
N ALA A 195 6.27 -6.07 5.72
CA ALA A 195 6.07 -4.73 6.28
C ALA A 195 6.62 -3.64 5.37
N TRP A 196 7.76 -3.89 4.71
CA TRP A 196 8.34 -2.99 3.71
C TRP A 196 7.42 -2.79 2.50
N PHE A 197 6.84 -3.86 1.94
CA PHE A 197 5.84 -3.73 0.89
C PHE A 197 4.58 -2.99 1.37
N GLY A 198 4.21 -3.17 2.65
CA GLY A 198 3.15 -2.41 3.30
C GLY A 198 3.45 -0.90 3.39
N LEU A 199 4.68 -0.53 3.73
CA LEU A 199 5.13 0.88 3.71
C LEU A 199 5.09 1.46 2.30
N LEU A 200 5.53 0.68 1.30
CA LEU A 200 5.48 1.08 -0.10
C LEU A 200 4.04 1.31 -0.57
N ALA A 201 3.12 0.37 -0.28
CA ALA A 201 1.71 0.53 -0.61
C ALA A 201 1.09 1.77 0.07
N THR A 202 1.40 1.95 1.36
CA THR A 202 0.94 3.11 2.15
C THR A 202 1.43 4.43 1.56
N CYS A 203 2.73 4.53 1.23
CA CYS A 203 3.29 5.77 0.69
C CYS A 203 2.74 6.08 -0.70
N LEU A 204 2.58 5.07 -1.57
CA LEU A 204 1.99 5.26 -2.90
C LEU A 204 0.55 5.75 -2.81
N ASN A 205 -0.27 5.15 -1.94
CA ASN A 205 -1.65 5.58 -1.74
C ASN A 205 -1.75 6.98 -1.12
N LEU A 206 -0.83 7.37 -0.24
CA LEU A 206 -0.80 8.71 0.36
C LEU A 206 -0.21 9.81 -0.52
N LEU A 207 0.30 9.50 -1.72
CA LEU A 207 0.72 10.54 -2.65
C LEU A 207 -0.47 11.47 -2.97
N PRO A 208 -0.28 12.80 -2.97
CA PRO A 208 -1.36 13.76 -3.18
C PRO A 208 -1.74 13.87 -4.67
N ILE A 209 -2.02 12.74 -5.32
CA ILE A 209 -2.22 12.59 -6.76
C ILE A 209 -3.64 12.11 -7.05
N TRP A 210 -4.42 12.94 -7.72
CA TRP A 210 -5.68 12.56 -8.37
C TRP A 210 -6.66 11.79 -7.45
N GLN A 211 -6.93 10.51 -7.74
CA GLN A 211 -7.87 9.63 -7.02
C GLN A 211 -7.18 8.68 -6.03
N LEU A 212 -5.88 8.84 -5.81
CA LEU A 212 -5.22 8.16 -4.69
C LEU A 212 -5.77 8.71 -3.36
N ASP A 213 -5.59 7.96 -2.28
CA ASP A 213 -6.05 8.33 -0.95
C ASP A 213 -5.50 9.70 -0.50
N GLY A 214 -4.22 9.97 -0.77
CA GLY A 214 -3.60 11.27 -0.54
C GLY A 214 -4.20 12.38 -1.40
N GLY A 215 -4.70 12.05 -2.60
CA GLY A 215 -5.47 12.96 -3.45
C GLY A 215 -6.81 13.35 -2.82
N HIS A 216 -7.53 12.39 -2.22
CA HIS A 216 -8.77 12.65 -1.46
C HIS A 216 -8.52 13.57 -0.26
N ILE A 217 -7.46 13.29 0.51
CA ILE A 217 -7.03 14.11 1.65
C ILE A 217 -6.69 15.53 1.19
N ALA A 218 -5.84 15.65 0.16
CA ALA A 218 -5.44 16.95 -0.38
C ALA A 218 -6.62 17.75 -0.92
N TYR A 219 -7.57 17.10 -1.62
CA TYR A 219 -8.75 17.77 -2.16
C TYR A 219 -9.69 18.28 -1.06
N ALA A 220 -9.85 17.53 0.03
CA ALA A 220 -10.67 17.96 1.13
C ALA A 220 -10.06 19.16 1.87
N LEU A 221 -8.73 19.20 2.03
CA LEU A 221 -8.02 20.25 2.78
C LEU A 221 -7.67 21.50 1.97
N LEU A 222 -7.51 21.37 0.66
CA LEU A 222 -7.03 22.46 -0.20
C LEU A 222 -8.14 22.96 -1.14
N SER A 223 -7.91 24.12 -1.75
CA SER A 223 -8.74 24.55 -2.87
C SER A 223 -8.51 23.64 -4.08
N ARG A 224 -9.52 23.55 -4.95
CA ARG A 224 -9.50 22.69 -6.16
C ARG A 224 -8.29 22.98 -7.05
N GLU A 225 -7.94 24.25 -7.22
CA GLU A 225 -6.77 24.65 -8.02
C GLU A 225 -5.45 24.34 -7.32
N ALA A 226 -5.38 24.47 -5.99
CA ALA A 226 -4.20 24.07 -5.23
C ALA A 226 -3.99 22.54 -5.28
N GLN A 227 -5.05 21.74 -5.11
CA GLN A 227 -4.97 20.29 -5.20
C GLN A 227 -4.54 19.83 -6.59
N LYS A 228 -5.10 20.41 -7.66
CA LYS A 228 -4.69 20.09 -9.03
C LYS A 228 -3.21 20.36 -9.28
N ARG A 229 -2.73 21.54 -8.88
CA ARG A 229 -1.30 21.91 -9.01
C ARG A 229 -0.41 20.98 -8.20
N LEU A 230 -0.82 20.63 -6.98
CA LEU A 230 -0.12 19.68 -6.13
C LEU A 230 -0.06 18.28 -6.76
N SER A 231 -1.16 17.78 -7.32
CA SER A 231 -1.19 16.48 -8.00
C SER A 231 -0.29 16.43 -9.23
N VAL A 232 -0.31 17.46 -10.08
CA VAL A 232 0.58 17.52 -11.24
C VAL A 232 2.04 17.61 -10.78
N GLY A 233 2.34 18.46 -9.80
CA GLY A 233 3.69 18.57 -9.23
C GLY A 233 4.19 17.27 -8.62
N ALA A 234 3.32 16.54 -7.89
CA ALA A 234 3.66 15.26 -7.28
C ALA A 234 3.91 14.16 -8.33
N VAL A 235 3.14 14.10 -9.42
CA VAL A 235 3.41 13.15 -10.53
C VAL A 235 4.74 13.46 -11.20
N LEU A 236 5.01 14.73 -11.52
CA LEU A 236 6.27 15.14 -12.13
C LEU A 236 7.46 14.89 -11.19
N GLY A 237 7.29 15.17 -9.89
CA GLY A 237 8.28 14.87 -8.86
C GLY A 237 8.56 13.37 -8.75
N LEU A 238 7.52 12.53 -8.78
CA LEU A 238 7.65 11.07 -8.74
C LEU A 238 8.40 10.54 -9.98
N ILE A 239 8.08 11.06 -11.18
CA ILE A 239 8.81 10.76 -12.42
C ILE A 239 10.27 11.20 -12.29
N GLY A 240 10.54 12.40 -11.77
CA GLY A 240 11.90 12.91 -11.55
C GLY A 240 12.71 12.02 -10.60
N VAL A 241 12.13 11.66 -9.44
CA VAL A 241 12.76 10.77 -8.46
C VAL A 241 13.04 9.38 -9.05
N SER A 242 12.23 8.93 -10.02
CA SER A 242 12.44 7.63 -10.67
C SER A 242 13.82 7.49 -11.31
N PHE A 243 14.44 8.59 -11.74
CA PHE A 243 15.76 8.58 -12.37
C PHE A 243 16.92 8.56 -11.36
N VAL A 244 16.67 8.75 -10.06
CA VAL A 244 17.71 8.66 -9.01
C VAL A 244 18.27 7.23 -8.92
N GLY A 245 17.44 6.22 -9.18
CA GLY A 245 17.82 4.80 -9.15
C GLY A 245 18.40 4.24 -10.47
N TRP A 246 18.90 5.09 -11.37
CA TRP A 246 19.39 4.64 -12.69
C TRP A 246 20.45 3.52 -12.56
N PRO A 247 20.36 2.42 -13.36
CA PRO A 247 19.54 2.22 -14.57
C PRO A 247 18.15 1.60 -14.35
N LEU A 248 17.72 1.35 -13.11
CA LEU A 248 16.41 0.77 -12.80
C LEU A 248 15.44 1.88 -12.35
N PRO A 249 14.68 2.49 -13.27
CA PRO A 249 13.80 3.58 -12.92
C PRO A 249 12.64 3.07 -12.03
N SER A 250 12.59 3.56 -10.80
CA SER A 250 11.76 2.97 -9.74
C SER A 250 10.26 3.16 -9.94
N TYR A 251 9.82 4.41 -10.09
CA TYR A 251 8.40 4.77 -10.16
C TYR A 251 7.95 5.19 -11.56
N LEU A 252 8.80 5.05 -12.59
CA LEU A 252 8.54 5.62 -13.90
C LEU A 252 7.27 5.05 -14.53
N LEU A 253 7.09 3.73 -14.50
CA LEU A 253 5.89 3.08 -15.03
C LEU A 253 4.62 3.56 -14.30
N PHE A 254 4.66 3.61 -12.97
CA PHE A 254 3.55 4.06 -12.15
C PHE A 254 3.24 5.55 -12.37
N GLY A 255 4.27 6.39 -12.41
CA GLY A 255 4.17 7.82 -12.68
C GLY A 255 3.62 8.12 -14.07
N LEU A 256 4.07 7.39 -15.11
CA LEU A 256 3.53 7.51 -16.47
C LEU A 256 2.07 7.05 -16.54
N LEU A 257 1.72 5.96 -15.86
CA LEU A 257 0.33 5.49 -15.78
C LEU A 257 -0.56 6.56 -15.14
N LEU A 258 -0.14 7.12 -14.00
CA LEU A 258 -0.84 8.22 -13.34
C LEU A 258 -0.90 9.47 -14.24
N LEU A 259 0.14 9.74 -15.02
CA LEU A 259 0.16 10.86 -15.95
C LEU A 259 -0.89 10.68 -17.06
N ILE A 260 -0.93 9.49 -17.68
CA ILE A 260 -1.86 9.15 -18.77
C ILE A 260 -3.30 9.16 -18.26
N ILE A 261 -3.59 8.43 -17.18
CA ILE A 261 -4.95 8.34 -16.64
C ILE A 261 -5.39 9.70 -16.11
N GLY A 262 -4.53 10.36 -15.33
CA GLY A 262 -4.81 11.67 -14.78
C GLY A 262 -5.07 12.72 -15.87
N SER A 263 -4.34 12.68 -16.99
CA SER A 263 -4.58 13.60 -18.12
C SER A 263 -5.98 13.44 -18.73
N ARG A 264 -6.49 12.21 -18.82
CA ARG A 264 -7.85 11.92 -19.30
C ARG A 264 -8.93 12.53 -18.40
N PHE A 265 -8.67 12.60 -17.11
CA PHE A 265 -9.58 13.18 -16.10
C PHE A 265 -9.12 14.57 -15.61
N ARG A 266 -8.20 15.22 -16.33
CA ARG A 266 -7.60 16.54 -16.03
C ARG A 266 -7.02 16.69 -14.61
N PHE A 267 -6.59 15.59 -13.99
CA PHE A 267 -6.15 15.49 -12.58
C PHE A 267 -7.17 16.04 -11.58
N TYR A 268 -8.43 16.15 -12.00
CA TYR A 268 -9.47 16.71 -11.19
C TYR A 268 -10.06 15.62 -10.31
N HIS A 269 -10.16 15.89 -9.01
CA HIS A 269 -11.01 15.08 -8.16
C HIS A 269 -12.48 15.52 -8.35
N PRO A 270 -13.42 14.60 -8.59
CA PRO A 270 -14.82 14.94 -8.72
C PRO A 270 -15.34 15.75 -7.52
N PRO A 271 -16.16 16.79 -7.73
CA PRO A 271 -16.74 17.54 -6.63
C PRO A 271 -17.55 16.65 -5.70
N THR A 272 -17.50 16.97 -4.40
CA THR A 272 -18.51 16.47 -3.47
C THR A 272 -19.84 17.21 -3.69
N LEU A 273 -20.96 16.63 -3.27
CA LEU A 273 -22.28 17.26 -3.46
C LEU A 273 -22.42 18.59 -2.69
N TYR A 274 -21.77 18.70 -1.53
CA TYR A 274 -21.72 19.87 -0.66
C TYR A 274 -20.26 20.25 -0.41
N ASP A 275 -19.67 20.96 -1.38
CA ASP A 275 -18.23 21.23 -1.40
C ASP A 275 -17.79 22.45 -0.58
N GLU A 276 -18.75 23.25 -0.10
CA GLU A 276 -18.55 24.48 0.66
C GLU A 276 -18.24 24.20 2.15
N GLU A 277 -18.45 22.97 2.65
CA GLU A 277 -18.25 22.65 4.05
C GLU A 277 -16.78 22.53 4.44
N GLU A 278 -16.39 23.24 5.49
CA GLU A 278 -15.07 23.11 6.09
C GLU A 278 -14.90 21.77 6.84
N VAL A 279 -13.70 21.19 6.69
CA VAL A 279 -13.35 19.86 7.20
C VAL A 279 -13.10 19.88 8.73
N GLY A 280 -12.73 21.05 9.26
CA GLY A 280 -12.50 21.28 10.69
C GLY A 280 -11.06 21.00 11.15
N PRO A 281 -10.60 21.63 12.26
CA PRO A 281 -9.20 21.63 12.66
C PRO A 281 -8.66 20.24 13.06
N GLY A 282 -9.48 19.38 13.65
CA GLY A 282 -9.05 18.02 14.02
C GLY A 282 -8.64 17.17 12.81
N ARG A 283 -9.36 17.32 11.69
CA ARG A 283 -9.02 16.63 10.43
C ARG A 283 -7.79 17.22 9.75
N VAL A 284 -7.54 18.52 9.90
CA VAL A 284 -6.26 19.11 9.47
C VAL A 284 -5.10 18.44 10.19
N ALA A 285 -5.18 18.26 11.52
CA ALA A 285 -4.14 17.57 12.29
C ALA A 285 -3.93 16.12 11.82
N VAL A 286 -5.01 15.39 11.55
CA VAL A 286 -4.95 14.02 10.99
C VAL A 286 -4.33 14.01 9.59
N GLY A 287 -4.62 15.01 8.75
CA GLY A 287 -4.03 15.15 7.42
C GLY A 287 -2.54 15.45 7.48
N MET A 288 -2.10 16.26 8.45
CA MET A 288 -0.68 16.50 8.70
C MET A 288 0.02 15.24 9.21
N PHE A 289 -0.64 14.44 10.05
CA PHE A 289 -0.12 13.14 10.46
C PHE A 289 0.02 12.19 9.25
N ALA A 290 -0.97 12.14 8.35
CA ALA A 290 -0.88 11.35 7.12
C ALA A 290 0.29 11.81 6.22
N LEU A 291 0.57 13.12 6.17
CA LEU A 291 1.75 13.65 5.46
C LEU A 291 3.06 13.17 6.11
N VAL A 292 3.13 13.13 7.44
CA VAL A 292 4.28 12.54 8.14
C VAL A 292 4.44 11.06 7.79
N VAL A 293 3.34 10.29 7.80
CA VAL A 293 3.33 8.87 7.40
C VAL A 293 3.85 8.69 5.98
N LEU A 294 3.42 9.54 5.03
CA LEU A 294 3.94 9.56 3.66
C LEU A 294 5.47 9.76 3.67
N ILE A 295 5.96 10.81 4.32
CA ILE A 295 7.39 11.15 4.34
C ILE A 295 8.24 10.02 4.92
N VAL A 296 7.83 9.44 6.06
CA VAL A 296 8.62 8.41 6.73
C VAL A 296 8.58 7.05 6.03
N SER A 297 7.53 6.80 5.24
CA SER A 297 7.34 5.55 4.49
C SER A 297 7.86 5.63 3.05
N PHE A 298 8.05 6.83 2.51
CA PHE A 298 8.51 7.03 1.14
C PHE A 298 9.94 6.53 0.95
N THR A 299 10.16 5.79 -0.13
CA THR A 299 11.45 5.20 -0.46
C THR A 299 11.87 5.68 -1.86
N PRO A 300 12.80 6.63 -2.01
CA PRO A 300 13.13 7.18 -3.35
C PRO A 300 13.59 6.11 -4.36
N VAL A 301 14.40 5.17 -3.90
CA VAL A 301 14.92 4.04 -4.69
C VAL A 301 14.51 2.74 -4.00
N PRO A 302 13.29 2.22 -4.24
CA PRO A 302 12.77 1.01 -3.58
C PRO A 302 13.55 -0.25 -3.94
N PHE A 303 14.15 -0.32 -5.12
CA PHE A 303 14.95 -1.44 -5.58
C PHE A 303 16.27 -0.94 -6.14
N SER A 304 17.38 -1.55 -5.72
CA SER A 304 18.70 -1.33 -6.28
C SER A 304 19.42 -2.66 -6.51
N ILE A 305 20.35 -2.67 -7.47
CA ILE A 305 21.27 -3.80 -7.67
C ILE A 305 22.45 -3.56 -6.71
N GLY A 306 22.69 -4.51 -5.81
CA GLY A 306 23.85 -4.54 -4.90
C GLY A 306 25.07 -5.17 -5.55
#